data_AF-A0A8J2PRD2-F1
#
_entry.id   AF-A0A8J2PRD2-F1
#
_cell.length_a   1.000
_cell.length_b   1.000
_cell.length_c   1.000
_cell.angle_alpha   90.00
_cell.angle_beta   90.00
_cell.angle_gamma   90.00
#
_symmetry.space_group_name_H-M   'P 1'
#
loop_
_entity.id
_entity.type
_entity.pdbx_description
1 polymer ?
#
loop_
_entity_poly.entity_id
_entity_poly.type
_entity_poly.pdbx_seq_one_letter_code
_entity_poly.pdbx_strand_id
1 'polypeptide(L)'
;MKFSDTLNDKENPAWKSYYLNYTELRELLYDGIAKAPKITNAADIGRYDYVQYVSRFDHGFLKMCQHELEKVNKFYKEKSRECNYKFTEIKQDAEIVQSGVDQENPQAD
;
A
#
# COMPACT_ATOMS: atom_id res chain seq x y z
N MET A 1 12.10 11.60 11.56
CA MET A 1 11.20 10.56 12.12
C MET A 1 11.66 9.19 11.62
N LYS A 2 11.59 8.13 12.44
CA LYS A 2 12.06 6.77 12.10
C LYS A 2 11.00 5.90 11.40
N PHE A 3 10.16 6.48 10.56
CA PHE A 3 9.07 5.74 9.91
C PHE A 3 9.60 4.69 8.93
N SER A 4 10.64 5.02 8.14
CA SER A 4 11.32 4.08 7.25
C SER A 4 11.79 2.83 8.00
N ASP A 5 12.40 3.00 9.17
CA ASP A 5 12.92 1.90 9.97
C ASP A 5 11.79 1.01 10.50
N THR A 6 10.70 1.63 11.00
CA THR A 6 9.52 0.90 11.49
C THR A 6 8.81 0.12 10.37
N LEU A 7 8.75 0.66 9.16
CA LEU A 7 8.13 -0.02 8.02
C LEU A 7 8.96 -1.24 7.60
N ASN A 8 10.28 -1.08 7.52
CA ASN A 8 11.22 -2.15 7.17
C ASN A 8 11.34 -3.26 8.24
N ASP A 9 11.08 -2.94 9.51
CA ASP A 9 11.11 -3.92 10.60
C ASP A 9 9.83 -4.77 10.67
N LYS A 10 8.69 -4.20 10.30
CA LYS A 10 7.37 -4.86 10.39
C LYS A 10 6.89 -5.47 9.07
N GLU A 11 7.62 -5.30 7.98
CA GLU A 11 7.23 -5.86 6.68
C GLU A 11 7.42 -7.37 6.64
N ASN A 12 6.49 -8.07 5.99
CA ASN A 12 6.71 -9.46 5.64
C ASN A 12 7.75 -9.52 4.49
N PRO A 13 8.89 -10.22 4.65
CA PRO A 13 9.92 -10.30 3.61
C PRO A 13 9.39 -10.81 2.26
N ALA A 14 8.38 -11.69 2.28
CA ALA A 14 7.77 -12.23 1.07
C ALA A 14 6.93 -11.21 0.30
N TRP A 15 6.50 -10.12 0.96
CA TRP A 15 5.62 -9.10 0.38
C TRP A 15 6.28 -7.74 0.23
N LYS A 16 7.59 -7.66 0.53
CA LYS A 16 8.39 -6.42 0.52
C LYS A 16 8.17 -5.55 -0.73
N SER A 17 8.11 -6.16 -1.91
CA SER A 17 7.91 -5.43 -3.18
C SER A 17 6.53 -4.77 -3.33
N TYR A 18 5.52 -5.21 -2.58
CA TYR A 18 4.16 -4.68 -2.62
C TYR A 18 3.91 -3.57 -1.59
N TYR A 19 4.82 -3.36 -0.64
CA TYR A 19 4.75 -2.23 0.29
C TYR A 19 5.07 -0.90 -0.41
N LEU A 20 4.67 0.19 0.23
CA LEU A 20 4.96 1.56 -0.20
C LEU A 20 6.47 1.82 -0.22
N ASN A 21 7.01 2.29 -1.34
CA ASN A 21 8.40 2.72 -1.41
C ASN A 21 8.59 4.11 -0.76
N TYR A 22 8.52 4.14 0.57
CA TYR A 22 8.61 5.37 1.33
C TYR A 22 9.97 6.08 1.19
N THR A 23 11.06 5.32 1.06
CA THR A 23 12.40 5.89 0.91
C THR A 23 12.54 6.66 -0.40
N GLU A 24 12.12 6.06 -1.52
CA GLU A 24 12.19 6.71 -2.84
C GLU A 24 11.29 7.96 -2.90
N LEU A 25 10.07 7.89 -2.39
CA LEU A 25 9.17 9.05 -2.33
C LEU A 25 9.77 10.19 -1.48
N ARG A 26 10.43 9.85 -0.37
CA ARG A 26 11.11 10.82 0.48
C ARG A 26 12.31 11.45 -0.21
N GLU A 27 13.12 10.66 -0.91
CA GLU A 27 14.26 11.16 -1.69
C GLU A 27 13.80 12.09 -2.81
N LEU A 28 12.69 11.76 -3.49
CA LEU A 28 12.09 12.61 -4.51
C LEU A 28 11.66 13.98 -3.96
N LEU A 29 11.12 14.02 -2.74
CA LEU A 29 10.79 15.28 -2.06
C LEU A 29 12.04 16.12 -1.74
N TYR A 30 13.10 15.49 -1.21
CA TYR A 30 14.34 16.22 -0.94
C TYR A 30 15.00 16.75 -2.21
N ASP A 31 15.02 15.95 -3.27
CA ASP A 31 15.55 16.35 -4.57
C ASP A 31 14.72 17.47 -5.20
N GLY A 32 13.39 17.41 -5.10
CA GLY A 32 12.50 18.48 -5.52
C GLY A 32 12.76 19.80 -4.78
N ILE A 33 12.94 19.74 -3.46
CA ILE A 33 13.27 20.93 -2.66
C ILE A 33 14.65 21.49 -3.07
N ALA A 34 15.64 20.62 -3.29
CA ALA A 34 16.99 21.04 -3.66
C ALA A 34 17.05 21.69 -5.05
N LYS A 35 16.20 21.24 -5.98
CA LYS A 35 16.11 21.75 -7.36
C LYS A 35 15.12 22.91 -7.51
N ALA A 36 14.36 23.24 -6.47
CA ALA A 36 13.40 24.32 -6.52
C ALA A 36 14.08 25.67 -6.77
N PRO A 37 13.44 26.59 -7.53
CA PRO A 37 13.93 27.95 -7.68
C PRO A 37 14.08 28.62 -6.30
N LYS A 38 15.20 29.33 -6.08
CA LYS A 38 15.47 29.97 -4.79
C LYS A 38 14.39 31.01 -4.47
N ILE A 39 13.91 30.94 -3.23
CA ILE A 39 13.03 31.94 -2.61
C ILE A 39 13.91 32.78 -1.69
N THR A 40 14.03 34.08 -1.97
CA THR A 40 14.79 35.03 -1.14
C THR A 40 13.87 35.89 -0.28
N ASN A 41 12.65 36.12 -0.75
CA ASN A 41 11.60 36.87 -0.05
C ASN A 41 10.21 36.30 -0.37
N ALA A 42 9.18 36.76 0.33
CA ALA A 42 7.82 36.24 0.16
C ALA A 42 7.20 36.49 -1.24
N ALA A 43 7.67 37.51 -1.98
CA ALA A 43 7.17 37.78 -3.32
C ALA A 43 7.63 36.74 -4.36
N ASP A 44 8.72 36.01 -4.09
CA ASP A 44 9.24 34.96 -4.96
C ASP A 44 8.33 33.73 -5.04
N ILE A 45 7.47 33.50 -4.04
CA ILE A 45 6.53 32.36 -3.99
C ILE A 45 5.47 32.47 -5.10
N GLY A 46 5.12 33.69 -5.51
CA GLY A 46 4.18 33.95 -6.61
C GLY A 46 4.83 34.07 -7.98
N ARG A 47 6.16 33.92 -8.06
CA ARG A 47 6.91 34.06 -9.31
C ARG A 47 6.54 32.93 -10.28
N TYR A 48 6.35 33.27 -11.55
CA TYR A 48 5.81 32.35 -12.55
C TYR A 48 6.61 31.04 -12.69
N ASP A 49 7.94 31.14 -12.69
CA ASP A 49 8.85 29.98 -12.74
C ASP A 49 8.76 29.10 -11.48
N TYR A 50 8.59 29.68 -10.30
CA TYR A 50 8.39 28.94 -9.06
C TYR A 50 7.05 28.17 -9.08
N VAL A 51 5.96 28.86 -9.41
CA VAL A 51 4.62 28.24 -9.51
C VAL A 51 4.61 27.13 -10.57
N GLN A 52 5.23 27.37 -11.73
CA GLN A 52 5.33 26.36 -12.79
C GLN A 52 6.18 25.16 -12.36
N TYR A 53 7.28 25.39 -11.64
CA TYR A 53 8.11 24.33 -11.10
C TYR A 53 7.33 23.45 -10.11
N VAL A 54 6.68 24.06 -9.12
CA VAL A 54 5.89 23.36 -8.11
C VAL A 54 4.76 22.57 -8.77
N SER A 55 4.02 23.16 -9.71
CA SER A 55 2.96 22.45 -10.42
C SER A 55 3.45 21.22 -11.19
N ARG A 56 4.62 21.31 -11.85
CA ARG A 56 5.23 20.17 -12.56
C ARG A 56 5.72 19.10 -11.57
N PHE A 57 6.34 19.53 -10.48
CA PHE A 57 6.82 18.64 -9.44
C PHE A 57 5.65 17.88 -8.79
N ASP A 58 4.60 18.60 -8.37
CA ASP A 58 3.39 18.02 -7.77
C ASP A 58 2.75 17.00 -8.70
N HIS A 59 2.63 17.30 -9.99
CA HIS A 59 2.09 16.35 -10.95
C HIS A 59 2.95 15.07 -11.04
N GLY A 60 4.27 15.20 -11.07
CA GLY A 60 5.19 14.05 -11.09
C GLY A 60 5.11 13.22 -9.80
N PHE A 61 5.13 13.89 -8.65
CA PHE A 61 5.06 13.28 -7.33
C PHE A 61 3.72 12.56 -7.11
N LEU A 62 2.60 13.21 -7.42
CA LEU A 62 1.25 12.63 -7.29
C LEU A 62 1.06 11.44 -8.23
N LYS A 63 1.66 11.46 -9.42
CA LYS A 63 1.66 10.29 -10.32
C LYS A 63 2.39 9.10 -9.70
N MET A 64 3.51 9.32 -9.03
CA MET A 64 4.23 8.26 -8.30
C MET A 64 3.40 7.74 -7.11
N CYS A 65 2.80 8.63 -6.32
CA CYS A 65 1.90 8.25 -5.23
C CYS A 65 0.71 7.42 -5.72
N GLN A 66 0.13 7.79 -6.85
CA GLN A 66 -0.97 7.06 -7.48
C GLN A 66 -0.53 5.66 -7.89
N HIS A 67 0.65 5.53 -8.51
CA HIS A 67 1.21 4.24 -8.89
C HIS A 67 1.44 3.33 -7.67
N GLU A 68 2.04 3.85 -6.62
CA GLU A 68 2.27 3.11 -5.38
C GLU A 68 0.96 2.69 -4.69
N LEU A 69 -0.05 3.57 -4.71
CA LEU A 69 -1.38 3.28 -4.19
C LEU A 69 -2.06 2.15 -4.98
N GLU A 70 -1.99 2.17 -6.31
CA GLU A 70 -2.53 1.12 -7.17
C GLU A 70 -1.86 -0.23 -6.91
N LYS A 71 -0.54 -0.24 -6.75
CA LYS A 71 0.24 -1.43 -6.40
C LYS A 71 -0.25 -2.06 -5.09
N VAL A 72 -0.33 -1.27 -4.02
CA VAL A 72 -0.80 -1.73 -2.70
C VAL A 72 -2.24 -2.22 -2.78
N ASN A 73 -3.12 -1.46 -3.44
CA ASN A 73 -4.53 -1.83 -3.59
C ASN A 73 -4.72 -3.14 -4.37
N LYS A 74 -3.95 -3.35 -5.43
CA LYS A 74 -4.00 -4.58 -6.23
C LYS A 74 -3.59 -5.78 -5.37
N PHE A 75 -2.46 -5.68 -4.68
CA PHE A 75 -1.99 -6.75 -3.78
C PHE A 75 -3.00 -7.06 -2.68
N TYR A 76 -3.55 -6.04 -2.03
CA TYR A 76 -4.57 -6.20 -0.99
C TYR A 76 -5.83 -6.91 -1.52
N LYS A 77 -6.33 -6.52 -2.70
CA LYS A 77 -7.49 -7.16 -3.33
C LYS A 77 -7.22 -8.63 -3.64
N GLU A 78 -6.04 -8.95 -4.18
CA GLU A 78 -5.64 -10.32 -4.48
C GLU A 78 -5.57 -11.18 -3.20
N LYS A 79 -4.94 -10.67 -2.13
CA LYS A 79 -4.83 -11.38 -0.86
C LYS A 79 -6.16 -11.53 -0.13
N SER A 80 -7.01 -10.51 -0.16
CA SER A 80 -8.37 -10.59 0.40
C SER A 80 -9.19 -11.65 -0.32
N ARG A 81 -9.11 -11.70 -1.65
CA ARG A 81 -9.77 -12.72 -2.46
C ARG A 81 -9.25 -14.13 -2.14
N GLU A 82 -7.93 -14.31 -2.05
CA GLU A 82 -7.31 -15.58 -1.66
C GLU A 82 -7.80 -16.05 -0.28
N CYS A 83 -7.87 -15.13 0.69
CA CYS A 83 -8.37 -15.42 2.03
C CYS A 83 -9.84 -15.86 2.01
N ASN A 84 -10.70 -15.15 1.27
CA ASN A 84 -12.12 -15.49 1.13
C ASN A 84 -12.34 -16.87 0.47
N TYR A 85 -11.53 -17.21 -0.54
CA TYR A 85 -11.58 -18.54 -1.15
C TYR A 85 -11.20 -19.64 -0.16
N LYS A 86 -10.06 -19.49 0.53
CA LYS A 86 -9.61 -20.44 1.56
C LYS A 86 -10.63 -20.58 2.70
N PHE A 87 -11.23 -19.48 3.12
CA PHE A 87 -12.26 -19.50 4.16
C PHE A 87 -13.50 -20.29 3.71
N THR A 88 -13.91 -20.12 2.45
CA THR A 88 -15.07 -20.83 1.90
C THR A 88 -14.79 -22.33 1.75
N GLU A 89 -13.59 -22.70 1.29
CA GLU A 89 -13.12 -24.08 1.22
C GLU A 89 -13.12 -24.75 2.60
N ILE A 90 -12.48 -24.14 3.59
CA ILE A 90 -12.45 -24.65 4.97
C ILE A 90 -13.87 -24.79 5.55
N LYS A 91 -14.76 -23.84 5.24
CA LYS A 91 -16.15 -23.90 5.69
C LYS A 91 -16.89 -25.09 5.07
N GLN A 92 -16.71 -25.35 3.78
CA GLN A 92 -17.30 -26.51 3.10
C GLN A 92 -16.77 -27.83 3.68
N ASP A 93 -15.46 -27.92 3.90
CA ASP A 93 -14.84 -29.10 4.51
C ASP A 93 -15.41 -29.36 5.92
N ALA A 94 -15.55 -28.30 6.73
CA ALA A 94 -16.15 -28.40 8.06
C ALA A 94 -17.62 -28.87 8.01
N GLU A 95 -18.42 -28.39 7.06
CA GLU A 95 -19.81 -28.82 6.86
C GLU A 95 -19.89 -30.29 6.45
N ILE A 96 -18.99 -30.75 5.56
CA ILE A 96 -18.89 -32.17 5.16
C ILE A 96 -18.55 -33.03 6.37
N VAL A 97 -17.53 -32.67 7.14
CA VAL A 97 -17.13 -33.41 8.35
C VAL A 97 -18.27 -33.47 9.36
N GLN A 98 -18.96 -32.36 9.61
CA GLN A 98 -20.11 -32.34 10.52
C GLN A 98 -21.21 -33.28 10.06
N SER A 99 -21.57 -33.25 8.76
CA SER A 99 -22.59 -34.14 8.21
C SER A 99 -22.20 -35.63 8.28
N GLY A 100 -20.91 -35.95 8.15
CA GLY A 100 -20.40 -37.31 8.32
C GLY A 100 -20.50 -37.80 9.76
N VAL A 101 -20.19 -36.93 10.73
CA VAL A 101 -20.37 -37.22 12.17
C VAL A 101 -21.85 -37.45 12.51
N ASP A 102 -22.75 -36.66 11.93
CA ASP A 102 -24.20 -36.81 12.13
C ASP A 102 -24.73 -38.14 11.55
N GLN A 103 -24.09 -38.68 10.50
CA GLN A 103 -24.45 -39.98 9.91
C GLN A 103 -23.86 -41.18 10.67
N GLU A 104 -22.70 -41.03 11.33
CA GLU A 104 -22.10 -42.09 12.17
C GLU A 104 -22.73 -42.19 13.57
N ASN A 105 -23.49 -41.18 14.01
CA ASN A 105 -24.22 -41.21 15.29
C ASN A 105 -25.75 -41.16 15.12
N PRO A 106 -26.40 -42.19 14.56
CA PRO A 106 -27.86 -42.25 14.46
C PRO A 106 -28.58 -42.55 15.80
N GLN A 107 -27.84 -42.75 16.90
CA GLN A 107 -28.40 -43.08 18.22
C GLN A 107 -27.65 -42.34 19.35
N ALA A 108 -28.06 -41.10 19.60
CA ALA A 108 -28.17 -40.61 20.96
C ALA A 108 -29.63 -40.20 21.13
N ASP A 109 -30.39 -41.07 21.79
CA ASP A 109 -31.76 -40.83 22.26
C ASP A 109 -31.90 -39.50 23.03
#